data_AF-A0AAW3ZST7-F1
#
_entry.id   AF-A0AAW3ZST7-F1
#
_cell.length_a   1.000
_cell.length_b   1.000
_cell.length_c   1.000
_cell.angle_alpha   90.00
_cell.angle_beta   90.00
_cell.angle_gamma   90.00
#
_symmetry.space_group_name_H-M   'P 1'
#
loop_
_entity.id
_entity.type
_entity.pdbx_description
1 polymer ?
#
loop_
_entity_poly.entity_id
_entity_poly.type
_entity_poly.pdbx_seq_one_letter_code
_entity_poly.pdbx_strand_id
1 'polypeptide(L)'
;MKIPTNDDIKNIMLQNLSKNANALNLSDMKSNEYGSFLENLAQNEKGNSTVYKELEKEVAKDAKMFKQFDFMRLMNRLQFGNLNDKERAEIFAKMTKIASEI
;
A
#
# COMPACT_ATOMS: atom_id res chain seq x y z
N MET A 1 -18.48 12.08 11.24
CA MET A 1 -17.56 10.98 11.59
C MET A 1 -16.15 11.45 11.32
N LYS A 2 -15.28 11.51 12.33
CA LYS A 2 -13.89 11.97 12.15
C LYS A 2 -13.06 10.76 11.75
N ILE A 3 -12.43 10.80 10.57
CA ILE A 3 -11.59 9.71 10.08
C ILE A 3 -10.29 9.73 10.89
N PRO A 4 -9.85 8.61 11.50
CA PRO A 4 -8.60 8.56 12.26
C PRO A 4 -7.42 8.90 11.36
N THR A 5 -6.49 9.71 11.88
CA THR A 5 -5.24 10.01 11.17
C THR A 5 -4.27 8.82 11.26
N ASN A 6 -3.23 8.79 10.43
CA ASN A 6 -2.22 7.75 10.47
C ASN A 6 -1.52 7.64 11.84
N ASP A 7 -1.38 8.76 12.54
CA ASP A 7 -0.80 8.79 13.89
C ASP A 7 -1.76 8.19 14.94
N ASP A 8 -3.08 8.41 14.77
CA ASP A 8 -4.09 7.78 15.61
C ASP A 8 -4.09 6.27 15.44
N ILE A 9 -3.99 5.78 14.20
CA ILE A 9 -3.92 4.35 13.88
C ILE A 9 -2.66 3.73 14.47
N LYS A 10 -1.51 4.40 14.34
CA LYS A 10 -0.23 3.94 14.89
C LYS A 10 -0.29 3.82 16.42
N ASN A 11 -0.86 4.81 17.10
CA ASN A 11 -0.98 4.80 18.56
C ASN A 11 -1.92 3.71 19.05
N ILE A 12 -3.03 3.45 18.35
CA ILE A 12 -3.94 2.34 18.66
C ILE A 12 -3.22 0.99 18.53
N MET A 13 -2.43 0.80 17.46
CA MET A 13 -1.66 -0.43 17.28
C MET A 13 -0.60 -0.63 18.38
N LEU A 14 0.12 0.43 18.78
CA LEU A 14 1.11 0.36 19.86
C LEU A 14 0.49 0.04 21.22
N GLN A 15 -0.68 0.60 21.53
CA GLN A 15 -1.41 0.30 22.77
C GLN A 15 -1.91 -1.15 22.81
N ASN A 16 -2.35 -1.69 21.67
CA ASN A 16 -2.79 -3.08 21.60
C ASN A 16 -1.62 -4.07 21.73
N LEU A 17 -0.45 -3.73 21.16
CA LEU A 17 0.77 -4.53 21.32
C LEU A 17 1.27 -4.52 22.77
N SER A 18 1.27 -3.37 23.46
CA SER A 18 1.75 -3.31 24.85
C SER A 18 0.81 -4.03 25.83
N LYS A 19 -0.51 -3.98 25.59
CA LYS A 19 -1.50 -4.75 26.37
C LYS A 19 -1.30 -6.26 26.22
N ASN A 20 -0.97 -6.74 25.01
CA ASN A 20 -0.74 -8.15 24.76
C ASN A 20 0.64 -8.64 25.22
N ALA A 21 1.65 -7.77 25.23
CA ALA A 21 3.00 -8.12 25.70
C ALA A 21 3.03 -8.48 27.20
N ASN A 22 2.23 -7.80 28.02
CA ASN A 22 2.12 -8.09 29.47
C ASN A 22 1.33 -9.37 29.79
N ALA A 23 0.69 -10.00 28.80
CA ALA A 23 -0.07 -11.25 28.95
C ALA A 23 0.76 -12.50 28.60
N LEU A 24 1.97 -12.34 28.05
CA LEU A 24 2.85 -13.44 27.65
C LEU A 24 3.90 -13.73 28.72
N ASN A 25 3.49 -14.38 29.81
CA ASN A 25 4.45 -14.92 30.77
C ASN A 25 5.03 -16.24 30.24
N LEU A 26 6.07 -16.11 29.41
CA LEU A 26 6.90 -17.19 28.86
C LEU A 26 7.73 -17.88 29.96
N SER A 27 7.14 -18.22 31.09
CA SER A 27 7.74 -19.11 32.09
C SER A 27 6.73 -20.11 32.64
N ASP A 28 5.43 -19.86 32.43
CA ASP A 28 4.33 -20.72 32.85
C ASP A 28 3.84 -21.68 31.74
N MET A 29 4.32 -21.53 30.50
CA MET A 29 3.91 -22.38 29.37
C MET A 29 4.62 -23.75 29.42
N LYS A 30 3.87 -24.83 29.23
CA LYS A 30 4.46 -26.19 29.17
C LYS A 30 5.26 -26.36 27.86
N SER A 31 6.26 -27.23 27.84
CA SER A 31 7.18 -27.39 26.69
C SER A 31 6.47 -27.70 25.36
N ASN A 32 5.31 -28.35 25.39
CA ASN A 32 4.45 -28.62 24.24
C ASN A 32 3.67 -27.37 23.75
N GLU A 33 3.27 -26.48 24.66
CA GLU A 33 2.58 -25.21 24.37
C GLU A 33 3.54 -24.17 23.79
N TYR A 34 4.83 -24.23 24.16
CA TYR A 34 5.88 -23.44 23.53
C TYR A 34 6.08 -23.77 22.05
N GLY A 35 6.15 -25.06 21.73
CA GLY A 35 6.34 -25.50 20.34
C GLY A 35 5.20 -25.04 19.44
N SER A 36 3.96 -25.19 19.89
CA SER A 36 2.77 -24.76 19.13
C SER A 36 2.65 -23.23 19.06
N PHE A 37 3.11 -22.48 20.06
CA PHE A 37 3.16 -21.03 20.02
C PHE A 37 4.18 -20.53 18.97
N LEU A 38 5.38 -21.08 18.94
CA LEU A 38 6.40 -20.73 17.94
C LEU A 38 5.98 -21.13 16.52
N GLU A 39 5.32 -22.28 16.38
CA GLU A 39 4.78 -22.72 15.08
C GLU A 39 3.66 -21.79 14.60
N ASN A 40 2.75 -21.39 15.49
CA ASN A 40 1.72 -20.39 15.18
C ASN A 40 2.31 -19.02 14.83
N LEU A 41 3.36 -18.57 15.52
CA LEU A 41 4.07 -17.34 15.16
C LEU A 41 4.72 -17.44 13.78
N ALA A 42 5.40 -18.54 13.47
CA ALA A 42 6.03 -18.75 12.17
C ALA A 42 5.00 -18.82 11.02
N GLN A 43 3.82 -19.41 11.26
CA GLN A 43 2.72 -19.43 10.30
C GLN A 43 2.10 -18.03 10.12
N ASN A 44 1.93 -17.27 11.20
CA ASN A 44 1.45 -15.88 11.14
C ASN A 44 2.45 -14.96 10.43
N GLU A 45 3.76 -15.11 10.62
CA GLU A 45 4.77 -14.35 9.86
C GLU A 45 4.72 -14.66 8.36
N LYS A 46 4.52 -15.93 7.97
CA LYS A 46 4.32 -16.32 6.56
C LYS A 46 3.03 -15.75 5.98
N GLY A 47 1.94 -15.74 6.76
CA GLY A 47 0.68 -15.11 6.40
C GLY A 47 0.84 -13.60 6.18
N ASN A 48 1.50 -12.91 7.11
CA ASN A 48 1.79 -11.49 7.03
C ASN A 48 2.67 -11.15 5.81
N SER A 49 3.72 -11.95 5.53
CA SER A 49 4.57 -11.78 4.34
C SER A 49 3.77 -11.87 3.02
N THR A 50 2.74 -12.71 2.99
CA THR A 50 1.86 -12.86 1.81
C THR A 50 0.97 -11.64 1.65
N VAL A 51 0.37 -11.14 2.74
CA VAL A 51 -0.45 -9.93 2.76
C VAL A 51 0.36 -8.69 2.35
N TYR A 52 1.60 -8.54 2.82
CA TYR A 52 2.46 -7.42 2.41
C TYR A 52 2.78 -7.45 0.91
N LYS A 53 3.03 -8.62 0.32
CA LYS A 53 3.24 -8.76 -1.13
C LYS A 53 1.99 -8.46 -1.94
N GLU A 54 0.81 -8.77 -1.41
CA GLU A 54 -0.46 -8.42 -2.03
C GLU A 54 -0.71 -6.91 -1.98
N LEU A 55 -0.45 -6.28 -0.83
CA LEU A 55 -0.49 -4.81 -0.66
C LEU A 55 0.48 -4.10 -1.60
N GLU A 56 1.71 -4.57 -1.75
CA GLU A 56 2.68 -4.00 -2.72
C GLU A 56 2.16 -4.11 -4.16
N LYS A 57 1.53 -5.23 -4.52
CA LYS A 57 0.91 -5.42 -5.84
C LYS A 57 -0.29 -4.49 -6.04
N GLU A 58 -1.11 -4.28 -5.02
CA GLU A 58 -2.24 -3.35 -5.08
C GLU A 58 -1.77 -1.90 -5.22
N VAL A 59 -0.78 -1.47 -4.43
CA VAL A 59 -0.17 -0.13 -4.56
C VAL A 59 0.47 0.07 -5.93
N ALA A 60 1.15 -0.95 -6.48
CA ALA A 60 1.71 -0.89 -7.83
C ALA A 60 0.61 -0.84 -8.92
N LYS A 61 -0.51 -1.55 -8.73
CA LYS A 61 -1.67 -1.49 -9.62
C LYS A 61 -2.34 -0.12 -9.58
N ASP A 62 -2.52 0.46 -8.40
CA ASP A 62 -3.10 1.79 -8.23
C ASP A 62 -2.21 2.86 -8.86
N ALA A 63 -0.89 2.79 -8.66
CA ALA A 63 0.07 3.66 -9.33
C ALA A 63 -0.05 3.59 -10.86
N LYS A 64 -0.25 2.39 -11.42
CA LYS A 64 -0.49 2.20 -12.86
C LYS A 64 -1.83 2.79 -13.30
N MET A 65 -2.89 2.63 -12.51
CA MET A 65 -4.21 3.24 -12.80
C MET A 65 -4.15 4.77 -12.82
N PHE A 66 -3.42 5.40 -11.88
CA PHE A 66 -3.24 6.86 -11.89
C PHE A 66 -2.52 7.35 -13.15
N LYS A 67 -1.45 6.65 -13.58
CA LYS A 67 -0.74 6.98 -14.82
C LYS A 67 -1.64 6.84 -16.05
N GLN A 68 -2.47 5.79 -16.11
CA GLN A 68 -3.44 5.61 -17.19
C GLN A 68 -4.51 6.72 -17.20
N PHE A 69 -5.01 7.11 -16.04
CA PHE A 69 -5.96 8.22 -15.91
C PHE A 69 -5.36 9.55 -16.37
N ASP A 70 -4.12 9.85 -15.97
CA ASP A 70 -3.42 11.05 -16.41
C ASP A 70 -3.18 11.04 -17.93
N PHE A 71 -2.82 9.89 -18.50
CA PHE A 71 -2.69 9.73 -19.95
C PHE A 71 -4.01 9.99 -20.68
N MET A 72 -5.12 9.43 -20.18
CA MET A 72 -6.46 9.68 -20.74
C MET A 72 -6.88 11.14 -20.64
N ARG A 73 -6.59 11.80 -19.52
CA ARG A 73 -6.87 13.23 -19.34
C ARG A 73 -6.10 14.08 -20.35
N LEU A 74 -4.83 13.76 -20.60
CA LEU A 74 -4.00 14.43 -21.59
C LEU A 74 -4.49 14.18 -23.02
N MET A 75 -4.90 12.94 -23.35
CA MET A 75 -5.54 12.61 -24.63
C MET A 75 -6.81 13.43 -24.87
N ASN A 76 -7.67 13.54 -23.87
CA ASN A 76 -8.90 14.35 -23.97
C ASN A 76 -8.58 15.83 -24.20
N ARG A 77 -7.55 16.39 -23.53
CA ARG A 77 -7.10 17.75 -23.82
C ARG A 77 -6.58 17.88 -25.25
N LEU A 78 -5.89 16.87 -25.78
CA LEU A 78 -5.36 16.88 -27.14
C LEU A 78 -6.46 16.81 -28.20
N GLN A 79 -7.53 16.06 -27.92
CA GLN A 79 -8.64 15.81 -28.83
C GLN A 79 -9.68 16.93 -28.84
N PHE A 80 -10.00 17.50 -27.67
CA PHE A 80 -11.09 18.47 -27.51
C PHE A 80 -10.63 19.86 -27.08
N GLY A 81 -9.35 20.02 -26.73
CA GLY A 81 -8.79 21.31 -26.34
C GLY A 81 -8.45 22.17 -27.55
N ASN A 82 -8.76 23.46 -27.46
CA ASN A 82 -8.26 24.46 -28.40
C ASN A 82 -6.82 24.83 -28.03
N LEU A 83 -5.87 24.00 -28.47
CA LEU A 83 -4.45 24.09 -28.11
C LEU A 83 -3.64 24.70 -29.24
N ASN A 84 -2.72 25.59 -28.89
CA ASN A 84 -1.68 26.02 -29.84
C ASN A 84 -0.58 24.96 -29.99
N ASP A 85 0.31 25.14 -30.97
CA ASP A 85 1.36 24.16 -31.29
C ASP A 85 2.32 23.88 -30.13
N LYS A 86 2.61 24.90 -29.32
CA LYS A 86 3.47 24.78 -28.14
C LYS A 86 2.81 23.93 -27.05
N GLU A 87 1.54 24.19 -26.75
CA GLU A 87 0.76 23.43 -25.77
C GLU A 87 0.55 21.97 -26.22
N ARG A 88 0.36 21.76 -27.53
CA ARG A 88 0.27 20.42 -28.11
C ARG A 88 1.58 19.65 -27.96
N ALA A 89 2.72 20.27 -28.23
CA ALA A 89 4.04 19.67 -28.05
C ALA A 89 4.31 19.31 -26.58
N GLU A 90 3.93 20.18 -25.63
CA GLU A 90 4.04 19.91 -24.20
C GLU A 90 3.16 18.74 -23.74
N ILE A 91 1.94 18.62 -24.26
CA ILE A 91 1.05 17.48 -23.97
C ILE A 91 1.64 16.18 -24.51
N PHE A 92 2.17 16.18 -25.73
CA PHE A 92 2.85 15.02 -26.29
C PHE A 92 4.07 14.61 -25.45
N ALA A 93 4.93 15.54 -25.05
CA ALA A 93 6.08 15.24 -24.19
C ALA A 93 5.65 14.60 -22.86
N LYS A 94 4.58 15.10 -22.23
CA LYS A 94 4.02 14.54 -20.99
C LYS A 94 3.45 13.14 -21.21
N MET A 95 2.74 12.92 -22.30
CA MET A 95 2.21 11.59 -22.66
C MET A 95 3.32 10.58 -22.95
N THR A 96 4.36 10.96 -23.70
CA THR A 96 5.52 10.11 -23.98
C THR A 96 6.24 9.72 -22.70
N LYS A 97 6.40 10.67 -21.76
CA LYS A 97 6.96 10.37 -20.44
C LYS A 97 6.09 9.35 -19.69
N ILE A 98 4.79 9.58 -19.60
CA ILE A 98 3.88 8.62 -18.93
C ILE A 98 3.95 7.23 -19.58
N ALA A 99 3.95 7.16 -20.92
CA ALA A 99 4.04 5.90 -21.65
C ALA A 99 5.35 5.15 -21.41
N SER A 100 6.46 5.86 -21.16
CA SER A 100 7.75 5.23 -20.84
C SER A 100 7.83 4.68 -19.41
N GLU A 101 6.90 5.05 -18.53
CA GLU A 101 6.89 4.69 -17.12
C GLU A 101 5.76 3.70 -16.73
N ILE A 102 5.03 3.16 -17.72
CA ILE A 102 3.96 2.15 -17.58
C ILE A 102 4.46 0.80 -18.08
#